data_AF-A0A957VD51-F1
#
_entry.id   AF-A0A957VD51-F1
#
_cell.length_a   1.000
_cell.length_b   1.000
_cell.length_c   1.000
_cell.angle_alpha   90.00
_cell.angle_beta   90.00
_cell.angle_gamma   90.00
#
_symmetry.space_group_name_H-M   'P 1'
#
loop_
_entity.id
_entity.type
_entity.pdbx_description
1 polymer ?
#
loop_
_entity_poly.entity_id
_entity_poly.type
_entity_poly.pdbx_seq_one_letter_code
_entity_poly.pdbx_strand_id
1 'polypeptide(L)'
;VACLGRQEKQTEAIEAPAAIQQPHAPATGPVEPEGVTDLLQIDTLEVEIGYGLIPLVEAGSNAGLLNRITMIRRQVAMELGFILPKIRIRDNLQLPPNGYAIKLRGEEIARGNLMPGHYLAMAAGPVAEQLPGSTTTEPAFGLPAIWIDATYKERAETVGYTVVDPASVVATHLTELIKLHAPEILTRQDVRDLLDNLKKNTPALVDDLIPGLLSLGEVQEVLKNLLSERVSIRDLTTILETVSGLAPSLKDPYLLSEAARQALSRSLSNQHRAMDGVIHVVTLSPRIEKILSDALGDPGQGFMLNLEPRLAQQLLESTASRMEAMASRGYPPVVLCSAMVRLAFKRLTDRVLPNLTVLSYSEISSGIDVHAEGMVELENSAS
;
A
#
# COMPACT_ATOMS: atom_id res chain seq x y z
N VAL A 1 41.95 -13.88 42.16
CA VAL A 1 42.74 -14.43 41.04
C VAL A 1 41.77 -15.00 40.02
N ALA A 2 42.05 -14.78 38.74
CA ALA A 2 41.17 -14.75 37.58
C ALA A 2 40.39 -16.03 37.23
N CYS A 3 39.28 -15.86 36.49
CA CYS A 3 39.01 -16.37 35.12
C CYS A 3 37.49 -16.22 34.81
N LEU A 4 37.08 -15.25 33.98
CA LEU A 4 36.87 -15.33 32.52
C LEU A 4 35.75 -16.30 32.09
N GLY A 5 34.62 -15.72 31.70
CA GLY A 5 33.53 -16.38 30.97
C GLY A 5 32.75 -15.33 30.16
N ARG A 6 33.03 -15.28 28.85
CA ARG A 6 32.45 -14.37 27.86
C ARG A 6 30.93 -14.58 27.73
N GLN A 7 30.16 -13.49 27.74
CA GLN A 7 28.80 -13.44 27.20
C GLN A 7 28.85 -12.85 25.80
N GLU A 8 28.48 -13.66 24.81
CA GLU A 8 28.31 -13.23 23.42
C GLU A 8 26.98 -12.50 23.27
N LYS A 9 27.05 -11.21 22.94
CA LYS A 9 25.94 -10.41 22.43
C LYS A 9 25.72 -10.78 20.97
N GLN A 10 24.67 -11.54 20.68
CA GLN A 10 24.12 -11.64 19.33
C GLN A 10 23.51 -10.28 18.97
N THR A 11 24.20 -9.55 18.10
CA THR A 11 23.69 -8.36 17.43
C THR A 11 23.29 -8.85 16.04
N GLU A 12 21.98 -8.94 15.77
CA GLU A 12 21.49 -9.21 14.41
C GLU A 12 21.98 -8.09 13.49
N ALA A 13 22.88 -8.45 12.58
CA ALA A 13 23.41 -7.57 11.56
C ALA A 13 22.33 -7.37 10.49
N ILE A 14 21.71 -6.20 10.50
CA ILE A 14 20.89 -5.72 9.38
C ILE A 14 21.87 -5.34 8.27
N GLU A 15 21.95 -6.16 7.22
CA GLU A 15 22.71 -5.86 6.02
C GLU A 15 22.11 -4.64 5.27
N ALA A 16 22.96 -3.63 5.08
CA ALA A 16 22.86 -2.55 4.11
C ALA A 16 24.25 -2.44 3.43
N PRO A 17 24.36 -2.02 2.15
CA PRO A 17 23.54 -0.97 1.56
C PRO A 17 22.87 -1.35 0.24
N ALA A 18 21.93 -0.50 -0.17
CA ALA A 18 21.53 -0.36 -1.56
C ALA A 18 22.77 -0.36 -2.46
N ALA A 19 22.78 -1.22 -3.47
CA ALA A 19 23.85 -1.24 -4.46
C ALA A 19 23.67 -0.05 -5.39
N ILE A 20 24.45 1.01 -5.16
CA ILE A 20 24.76 2.00 -6.19
C ILE A 20 25.77 1.30 -7.12
N GLN A 21 25.38 1.01 -8.37
CA GLN A 21 26.40 0.83 -9.40
C GLN A 21 26.96 2.22 -9.70
N GLN A 22 28.20 2.47 -9.29
CA GLN A 22 28.91 3.70 -9.64
C GLN A 22 29.15 3.74 -11.17
N PRO A 23 29.10 4.91 -11.83
CA PRO A 23 29.49 5.03 -13.22
C PRO A 23 30.96 4.64 -13.36
N HIS A 24 31.22 3.59 -14.15
CA HIS A 24 32.56 3.18 -14.54
C HIS A 24 33.26 4.36 -15.24
N ALA A 25 34.36 4.85 -14.65
CA ALA A 25 35.39 5.50 -15.45
C ALA A 25 35.84 4.51 -16.54
N PRO A 26 36.21 4.96 -17.76
CA PRO A 26 36.53 4.05 -18.85
C PRO A 26 37.81 3.29 -18.54
N ALA A 27 37.69 2.10 -17.96
CA ALA A 27 38.75 1.13 -17.83
C ALA A 27 38.86 0.42 -19.19
N THR A 28 39.92 0.74 -19.94
CA THR A 28 40.35 -0.03 -21.10
C THR A 28 40.86 -1.39 -20.63
N GLY A 29 39.95 -2.35 -20.52
CA GLY A 29 40.22 -3.78 -20.32
C GLY A 29 39.10 -4.59 -20.99
N PRO A 30 39.34 -5.81 -21.46
CA PRO A 30 38.32 -6.62 -22.12
C PRO A 30 37.18 -6.88 -21.13
N VAL A 31 35.99 -6.37 -21.44
CA VAL A 31 34.75 -6.67 -20.72
C VAL A 31 34.47 -8.16 -20.98
N GLU A 32 34.66 -9.00 -19.97
CA GLU A 32 34.12 -10.36 -20.01
C GLU A 32 32.61 -10.24 -20.24
N PRO A 33 32.02 -11.03 -21.15
CA PRO A 33 30.60 -10.93 -21.42
C PRO A 33 29.85 -11.20 -20.12
N GLU A 34 29.07 -10.22 -19.64
CA GLU A 34 28.12 -10.42 -18.56
C GLU A 34 27.40 -11.74 -18.82
N GLY A 35 27.43 -12.66 -17.85
CA GLY A 35 26.85 -13.98 -18.03
C GLY A 35 25.41 -13.80 -18.48
N VAL A 36 25.03 -14.38 -19.62
CA VAL A 36 23.69 -14.24 -20.23
C VAL A 36 22.57 -14.56 -19.23
N THR A 37 22.87 -15.33 -18.18
CA THR A 37 22.01 -15.62 -17.03
C THR A 37 21.71 -14.43 -16.10
N ASP A 38 22.61 -13.48 -15.93
CA ASP A 38 22.38 -12.30 -15.08
C ASP A 38 21.45 -11.29 -15.76
N LEU A 39 21.44 -11.27 -17.10
CA LEU A 39 20.45 -10.53 -17.90
C LEU A 39 19.02 -11.06 -17.73
N LEU A 40 18.85 -12.29 -17.20
CA LEU A 40 17.54 -12.89 -16.94
C LEU A 40 17.02 -12.56 -15.53
N GLN A 41 17.83 -11.98 -14.65
CA GLN A 41 17.39 -11.60 -13.31
C GLN A 41 16.63 -10.27 -13.37
N ILE A 42 15.33 -10.35 -13.14
CA ILE A 42 14.46 -9.18 -13.08
C ILE A 42 14.39 -8.71 -11.63
N ASP A 43 14.88 -7.50 -11.37
CA ASP A 43 14.71 -6.86 -10.07
C ASP A 43 13.21 -6.60 -9.81
N THR A 44 12.75 -6.90 -8.59
CA THR A 44 11.31 -6.73 -8.28
C THR A 44 10.92 -5.26 -8.28
N LEU A 45 11.71 -4.39 -7.67
CA LEU A 45 11.47 -2.95 -7.60
C LEU A 45 12.72 -2.17 -8.03
N GLU A 46 12.54 -1.22 -8.93
CA GLU A 46 13.60 -0.32 -9.37
C GLU A 46 13.15 1.14 -9.34
N VAL A 47 14.08 2.03 -9.03
CA VAL A 47 13.93 3.48 -9.16
C VAL A 47 14.99 3.97 -10.12
N GLU A 48 14.58 4.45 -11.28
CA GLU A 48 15.46 5.08 -12.24
C GLU A 48 15.46 6.60 -12.03
N ILE A 49 16.63 7.22 -12.09
CA ILE A 49 16.80 8.65 -11.89
C ILE A 49 17.55 9.31 -13.06
N GLY A 50 17.12 10.51 -13.43
CA GLY A 50 17.88 11.37 -14.33
C GLY A 50 19.14 11.93 -13.66
N TYR A 51 20.11 12.35 -14.48
CA TYR A 51 21.43 12.78 -13.99
C TYR A 51 21.39 13.95 -13.00
N GLY A 52 20.38 14.83 -13.09
CA GLY A 52 20.19 15.98 -12.18
C GLY A 52 19.73 15.57 -10.78
N LEU A 53 19.30 14.31 -10.59
CA LEU A 53 18.88 13.77 -9.31
C LEU A 53 19.94 12.89 -8.63
N ILE A 54 21.09 12.64 -9.27
CA ILE A 54 22.20 11.86 -8.68
C ILE A 54 22.58 12.35 -7.27
N PRO A 55 22.69 13.68 -7.02
CA PRO A 55 23.01 14.18 -5.68
C PRO A 55 21.99 13.81 -4.59
N LEU A 56 20.73 13.48 -4.95
CA LEU A 56 19.73 13.01 -3.99
C LEU A 56 20.01 11.58 -3.49
N VAL A 57 20.82 10.81 -4.22
CA VAL A 57 21.10 9.40 -3.96
C VAL A 57 22.50 9.20 -3.36
N GLU A 58 23.36 10.22 -3.36
CA GLU A 58 24.72 10.11 -2.82
C GLU A 58 24.75 9.79 -1.32
N ALA A 59 25.59 8.81 -0.96
CA ALA A 59 25.77 8.36 0.41
C ALA A 59 26.48 9.43 1.25
N GLY A 60 25.79 10.00 2.23
CA GLY A 60 26.36 10.99 3.16
C GLY A 60 25.38 12.05 3.64
N SER A 61 24.30 12.29 2.89
CA SER A 61 23.20 13.14 3.35
C SER A 61 22.20 12.32 4.18
N ASN A 62 22.04 12.66 5.47
CA ASN A 62 20.97 12.07 6.30
C ASN A 62 19.56 12.30 5.72
N ALA A 63 19.40 13.27 4.81
CA ALA A 63 18.16 13.55 4.09
C ALA A 63 18.04 12.86 2.71
N GLY A 64 19.04 12.08 2.28
CA GLY A 64 19.11 11.45 0.97
C GLY A 64 18.11 10.31 0.77
N LEU A 65 17.83 9.99 -0.50
CA LEU A 65 16.86 8.99 -0.92
C LEU A 65 17.19 7.57 -0.41
N LEU A 66 18.48 7.22 -0.31
CA LEU A 66 18.92 5.91 0.20
C LEU A 66 18.50 5.64 1.64
N ASN A 67 18.64 6.66 2.50
CA ASN A 67 18.21 6.57 3.89
C ASN A 67 16.69 6.43 3.98
N ARG A 68 15.96 7.18 3.14
CA ARG A 68 14.50 7.07 3.06
C ARG A 68 14.05 5.69 2.61
N ILE A 69 14.67 5.09 1.60
CA ILE A 69 14.37 3.72 1.17
C ILE A 69 14.57 2.71 2.31
N THR A 70 15.61 2.89 3.12
CA THR A 70 15.83 2.03 4.29
C THR A 70 14.70 2.18 5.32
N MET A 71 14.22 3.41 5.53
CA MET A 71 13.05 3.68 6.39
C MET A 71 11.76 3.11 5.80
N ILE A 72 11.56 3.20 4.48
CA ILE A 72 10.39 2.64 3.77
C ILE A 72 10.30 1.13 4.03
N ARG A 73 11.42 0.39 3.89
CA ARG A 73 11.42 -1.06 4.16
C ARG A 73 10.96 -1.38 5.58
N ARG A 74 11.42 -0.63 6.57
CA ARG A 74 11.00 -0.79 7.97
C ARG A 74 9.53 -0.42 8.17
N GLN A 75 9.09 0.68 7.58
CA GLN A 75 7.71 1.14 7.65
C GLN A 75 6.76 0.09 7.06
N VAL A 76 7.01 -0.38 5.84
CA VAL A 76 6.19 -1.40 5.17
C VAL A 76 6.14 -2.69 5.98
N ALA A 77 7.25 -3.13 6.57
CA ALA A 77 7.25 -4.30 7.45
C ALA A 77 6.38 -4.10 8.70
N MET A 78 6.39 -2.92 9.31
CA MET A 78 5.56 -2.63 10.49
C MET A 78 4.08 -2.41 10.15
N GLU A 79 3.80 -1.80 9.00
CA GLU A 79 2.46 -1.42 8.56
C GLU A 79 1.73 -2.61 7.90
N LEU A 80 2.36 -3.26 6.91
CA LEU A 80 1.75 -4.33 6.13
C LEU A 80 2.16 -5.74 6.57
N GLY A 81 3.28 -5.92 7.28
CA GLY A 81 3.66 -7.22 7.83
C GLY A 81 4.44 -8.14 6.90
N PHE A 82 4.98 -7.65 5.78
CA PHE A 82 5.92 -8.40 4.93
C PHE A 82 7.24 -7.65 4.75
N ILE A 83 8.30 -8.40 4.47
CA ILE A 83 9.63 -7.83 4.24
C ILE A 83 9.73 -7.41 2.79
N LEU A 84 9.92 -6.11 2.56
CA LEU A 84 10.11 -5.60 1.21
C LEU A 84 11.46 -6.08 0.64
N PRO A 85 11.49 -6.60 -0.61
CA PRO A 85 12.74 -6.93 -1.29
C PRO A 85 13.63 -5.70 -1.46
N LYS A 86 14.87 -5.92 -1.88
CA LYS A 86 15.81 -4.83 -2.17
C LYS A 86 15.25 -3.97 -3.31
N ILE A 87 15.27 -2.66 -3.13
CA ILE A 87 14.93 -1.68 -4.16
C ILE A 87 16.23 -1.25 -4.84
N ARG A 88 16.35 -1.47 -6.16
CA ARG A 88 17.52 -1.05 -6.92
C ARG A 88 17.36 0.40 -7.37
N ILE A 89 18.43 1.18 -7.33
CA ILE A 89 18.47 2.51 -7.95
C ILE A 89 19.43 2.49 -9.11
N ARG A 90 19.00 3.00 -10.27
CA ARG A 90 19.82 3.11 -11.48
C ARG A 90 19.75 4.53 -12.01
N ASP A 91 20.86 5.05 -12.53
CA ASP A 91 20.81 6.23 -13.38
C ASP A 91 20.28 5.85 -14.76
N ASN A 92 19.46 6.71 -15.36
CA ASN A 92 18.94 6.53 -16.70
C ASN A 92 19.09 7.82 -17.49
N LEU A 93 20.05 7.83 -18.43
CA LEU A 93 20.35 8.98 -19.30
C LEU A 93 19.23 9.29 -20.30
N GLN A 94 18.27 8.39 -20.48
CA GLN A 94 17.10 8.62 -21.33
C GLN A 94 15.99 9.38 -20.60
N LEU A 95 16.04 9.46 -19.26
CA LEU A 95 15.10 10.28 -18.49
C LEU A 95 15.48 11.78 -18.60
N PRO A 96 14.48 12.67 -18.46
CA PRO A 96 14.76 14.09 -18.27
C PRO A 96 15.72 14.33 -17.09
N PRO A 97 16.51 15.42 -17.09
CA PRO A 97 17.53 15.68 -16.07
C PRO A 97 17.03 15.51 -14.63
N ASN A 98 15.84 16.07 -14.35
CA ASN A 98 15.23 16.02 -13.02
C ASN A 98 14.05 15.03 -12.95
N GLY A 99 13.97 14.09 -13.89
CA GLY A 99 12.95 13.05 -13.94
C GLY A 99 13.35 11.81 -13.13
N TYR A 100 12.36 11.07 -12.65
CA TYR A 100 12.53 9.73 -12.11
C TYR A 100 11.42 8.81 -12.63
N ALA A 101 11.69 7.51 -12.67
CA ALA A 101 10.72 6.47 -12.98
C ALA A 101 10.79 5.37 -11.92
N ILE A 102 9.66 4.75 -11.61
CA ILE A 102 9.54 3.63 -10.68
C ILE A 102 9.07 2.43 -11.49
N LYS A 103 9.78 1.31 -11.36
CA LYS A 103 9.50 0.08 -12.10
C LYS A 103 9.19 -1.07 -11.16
N LEU A 104 8.26 -1.92 -11.58
CA LEU A 104 7.94 -3.19 -10.96
C LEU A 104 8.22 -4.30 -11.97
N ARG A 105 9.15 -5.20 -11.65
CA ARG A 105 9.56 -6.31 -12.54
C ARG A 105 9.95 -5.85 -13.96
N GLY A 106 10.68 -4.73 -14.05
CA GLY A 106 11.15 -4.15 -15.31
C GLY A 106 10.15 -3.22 -16.03
N GLU A 107 8.88 -3.22 -15.64
CA GLU A 107 7.84 -2.38 -16.26
C GLU A 107 7.68 -1.06 -15.49
N GLU A 108 7.62 0.06 -16.21
CA GLU A 108 7.36 1.38 -15.61
C GLU A 108 5.93 1.46 -15.09
N ILE A 109 5.79 1.60 -13.76
CA ILE A 109 4.50 1.75 -13.09
C ILE A 109 4.17 3.21 -12.76
N ALA A 110 5.19 4.07 -12.65
CA ALA A 110 5.01 5.49 -12.42
C ALA A 110 6.23 6.30 -12.82
N ARG A 111 6.01 7.61 -13.03
CA ARG A 111 7.08 8.58 -13.31
C ARG A 111 6.76 9.93 -12.70
N GLY A 112 7.79 10.75 -12.48
CA GLY A 112 7.61 12.11 -11.99
C GLY A 112 8.82 12.99 -12.29
N ASN A 113 8.64 14.29 -12.09
CA ASN A 113 9.72 15.28 -12.20
C ASN A 113 9.86 16.02 -10.88
N LEU A 114 11.10 16.34 -10.51
CA LEU A 114 11.44 17.09 -9.31
C LEU A 114 12.09 18.41 -9.67
N MET A 115 12.21 19.29 -8.68
CA MET A 115 13.02 20.51 -8.77
C MET A 115 14.06 20.50 -7.65
N PRO A 116 15.31 20.08 -7.93
CA PRO A 116 16.40 20.20 -6.98
C PRO A 116 16.55 21.64 -6.46
N GLY A 117 16.89 21.78 -5.17
CA GLY A 117 17.00 23.10 -4.50
C GLY A 117 15.68 23.77 -4.15
N HIS A 118 14.55 23.21 -4.57
CA HIS A 118 13.20 23.69 -4.23
C HIS A 118 12.51 22.73 -3.26
N TYR A 119 11.37 23.16 -2.74
CA TYR A 119 10.49 22.35 -1.89
C TYR A 119 9.09 22.28 -2.49
N LEU A 120 8.42 21.16 -2.30
CA LEU A 120 7.03 20.98 -2.67
C LEU A 120 6.15 21.45 -1.51
N ALA A 121 5.35 22.49 -1.74
CA ALA A 121 4.39 23.00 -0.78
C ALA A 121 2.97 22.61 -1.18
N MET A 122 2.24 21.99 -0.25
CA MET A 122 0.86 21.52 -0.40
C MET A 122 -0.03 22.17 0.64
N ALA A 123 -1.20 22.66 0.22
CA ALA A 123 -2.18 23.22 1.13
C ALA A 123 -2.99 22.09 1.77
N ALA A 124 -2.98 21.98 3.10
CA ALA A 124 -3.82 21.03 3.84
C ALA A 124 -5.27 21.52 4.04
N GLY A 125 -5.59 22.71 3.53
CA GLY A 125 -6.88 23.40 3.70
C GLY A 125 -6.81 24.83 3.15
N PRO A 126 -7.71 25.73 3.58
CA PRO A 126 -7.65 27.15 3.21
C PRO A 126 -6.32 27.77 3.66
N VAL A 127 -5.53 28.28 2.70
CA VAL A 127 -4.27 28.97 2.97
C VAL A 127 -4.49 30.47 3.10
N ALA A 128 -3.74 31.11 3.98
CA ALA A 128 -3.87 32.56 4.21
C ALA A 128 -3.33 33.40 3.04
N GLU A 129 -2.37 32.85 2.29
CA GLU A 129 -1.68 33.54 1.20
C GLU A 129 -1.20 32.54 0.16
N GLN A 130 -1.25 32.91 -1.13
CA GLN A 130 -0.62 32.13 -2.20
C GLN A 130 0.86 32.52 -2.33
N LEU A 131 1.74 31.51 -2.39
CA LEU A 131 3.18 31.72 -2.53
C LEU A 131 3.61 31.73 -4.01
N PRO A 132 4.66 32.48 -4.36
CA PRO A 132 5.25 32.40 -5.69
C PRO A 132 5.92 31.03 -5.90
N GLY A 133 5.69 30.42 -7.05
CA GLY A 133 6.26 29.12 -7.38
C GLY A 133 5.70 28.52 -8.66
N SER A 134 6.19 27.34 -9.02
CA SER A 134 5.72 26.59 -10.18
C SER A 134 4.63 25.61 -9.75
N THR A 135 3.40 25.80 -10.23
CA THR A 135 2.29 24.89 -9.95
C THR A 135 2.55 23.49 -10.50
N THR A 136 2.18 22.47 -9.73
CA THR A 136 2.35 21.07 -10.06
C THR A 136 1.29 20.22 -9.34
N THR A 137 1.37 18.91 -9.51
CA THR A 137 0.55 17.93 -8.81
C THR A 137 1.48 17.01 -8.03
N GLU A 138 1.19 16.79 -6.76
CA GLU A 138 1.91 15.81 -5.95
C GLU A 138 1.64 14.39 -6.49
N PRO A 139 2.69 13.57 -6.69
CA PRO A 139 2.56 12.32 -7.45
C PRO A 139 1.89 11.15 -6.71
N ALA A 140 1.92 11.09 -5.37
CA ALA A 140 1.38 9.95 -4.61
C ALA A 140 -0.15 9.99 -4.47
N PHE A 141 -0.71 11.18 -4.23
CA PHE A 141 -2.13 11.39 -3.91
C PHE A 141 -2.84 12.29 -4.92
N GLY A 142 -2.12 12.89 -5.87
CA GLY A 142 -2.71 13.76 -6.89
C GLY A 142 -3.10 15.14 -6.37
N LEU A 143 -2.54 15.57 -5.24
CA LEU A 143 -2.92 16.84 -4.60
C LEU A 143 -2.33 18.04 -5.35
N PRO A 144 -3.06 19.16 -5.46
CA PRO A 144 -2.50 20.41 -5.99
C PRO A 144 -1.31 20.88 -5.13
N ALA A 145 -0.21 21.20 -5.79
CA ALA A 145 1.03 21.60 -5.11
C ALA A 145 1.77 22.71 -5.88
N ILE A 146 2.73 23.33 -5.21
CA ILE A 146 3.60 24.35 -5.80
C ILE A 146 5.05 24.07 -5.42
N TRP A 147 5.96 24.15 -6.39
CA TRP A 147 7.40 24.18 -6.13
C TRP A 147 7.81 25.59 -5.72
N ILE A 148 8.33 25.72 -4.51
CA ILE A 148 8.78 26.98 -3.91
C ILE A 148 10.30 26.97 -3.70
N ASP A 149 10.93 28.13 -3.81
CA ASP A 149 12.34 28.29 -3.47
C ASP A 149 12.54 28.11 -1.95
N ALA A 150 13.74 27.66 -1.55
CA ALA A 150 14.10 27.45 -0.15
C ALA A 150 13.86 28.67 0.74
N THR A 151 13.97 29.89 0.19
CA THR A 151 13.69 31.16 0.89
C THR A 151 12.25 31.31 1.35
N TYR A 152 11.29 30.64 0.69
CA TYR A 152 9.87 30.71 1.06
C TYR A 152 9.44 29.60 2.02
N LYS A 153 10.32 28.67 2.38
CA LYS A 153 9.97 27.50 3.21
C LYS A 153 9.32 27.90 4.54
N GLU A 154 9.97 28.72 5.36
CA GLU A 154 9.46 29.10 6.69
C GLU A 154 8.14 29.88 6.59
N ARG A 155 8.02 30.74 5.56
CA ARG A 155 6.78 31.47 5.29
C ARG A 155 5.66 30.52 4.90
N ALA A 156 5.94 29.52 4.08
CA ALA A 156 4.97 28.53 3.63
C ALA A 156 4.39 27.74 4.80
N GLU A 157 5.24 27.27 5.71
CA GLU A 157 4.82 26.59 6.93
C GLU A 157 3.95 27.51 7.81
N THR A 158 4.33 28.79 7.94
CA THR A 158 3.58 29.78 8.74
C THR A 158 2.19 30.08 8.18
N VAL A 159 2.02 30.09 6.86
CA VAL A 159 0.71 30.38 6.21
C VAL A 159 -0.12 29.12 5.94
N GLY A 160 0.30 27.96 6.46
CA GLY A 160 -0.48 26.72 6.52
C GLY A 160 -0.18 25.69 5.42
N TYR A 161 0.95 25.80 4.71
CA TYR A 161 1.40 24.76 3.79
C TYR A 161 2.20 23.67 4.51
N THR A 162 1.99 22.43 4.10
CA THR A 162 2.92 21.33 4.37
C THR A 162 4.04 21.39 3.34
N VAL A 163 5.28 21.53 3.79
CA VAL A 163 6.47 21.67 2.92
C VAL A 163 7.33 20.41 2.96
N VAL A 164 7.69 19.91 1.78
CA VAL A 164 8.32 18.60 1.61
C VAL A 164 9.51 18.72 0.65
N ASP A 165 10.66 18.13 1.01
CA ASP A 165 11.85 18.12 0.15
C ASP A 165 11.73 17.09 -1.01
N PRO A 166 12.49 17.25 -2.11
CA PRO A 166 12.39 16.36 -3.28
C PRO A 166 12.60 14.87 -2.97
N ALA A 167 13.49 14.52 -2.04
CA ALA A 167 13.72 13.12 -1.68
C ALA A 167 12.53 12.53 -0.92
N SER A 168 11.87 13.33 -0.06
CA SER A 168 10.60 12.97 0.56
C SER A 168 9.49 12.75 -0.47
N VAL A 169 9.41 13.57 -1.53
CA VAL A 169 8.40 13.40 -2.59
C VAL A 169 8.53 12.03 -3.27
N VAL A 170 9.74 11.65 -3.69
CA VAL A 170 9.99 10.33 -4.29
C VAL A 170 9.72 9.21 -3.29
N ALA A 171 10.13 9.38 -2.03
CA ALA A 171 9.94 8.38 -0.99
C ALA A 171 8.45 8.12 -0.70
N THR A 172 7.63 9.16 -0.60
CA THR A 172 6.17 9.03 -0.41
C THR A 172 5.53 8.35 -1.61
N HIS A 173 5.87 8.78 -2.82
CA HIS A 173 5.34 8.18 -4.05
C HIS A 173 5.69 6.69 -4.16
N LEU A 174 6.96 6.34 -3.92
CA LEU A 174 7.43 4.95 -3.88
C LEU A 174 6.69 4.12 -2.82
N THR A 175 6.48 4.69 -1.63
CA THR A 175 5.77 4.01 -0.54
C THR A 175 4.34 3.67 -0.91
N GLU A 176 3.60 4.62 -1.50
CA GLU A 176 2.21 4.37 -1.90
C GLU A 176 2.11 3.37 -3.07
N LEU A 177 3.05 3.39 -4.02
CA LEU A 177 3.12 2.37 -5.07
C LEU A 177 3.44 0.98 -4.52
N ILE A 178 4.34 0.89 -3.54
CA ILE A 178 4.63 -0.38 -2.84
C ILE A 178 3.37 -0.92 -2.16
N LYS A 179 2.58 -0.07 -1.50
CA LYS A 179 1.33 -0.49 -0.86
C LYS A 179 0.30 -0.93 -1.89
N LEU A 180 0.17 -0.20 -2.99
CA LEU A 180 -0.74 -0.52 -4.09
C LEU A 180 -0.40 -1.87 -4.74
N HIS A 181 0.88 -2.14 -4.98
CA HIS A 181 1.36 -3.36 -5.62
C HIS A 181 1.83 -4.43 -4.62
N ALA A 182 1.52 -4.30 -3.32
CA ALA A 182 1.92 -5.26 -2.30
C ALA A 182 1.52 -6.72 -2.62
N PRO A 183 0.32 -7.00 -3.19
CA PRO A 183 -0.04 -8.37 -3.61
C PRO A 183 0.86 -8.93 -4.72
N GLU A 184 1.34 -8.07 -5.62
CA GLU A 184 2.21 -8.47 -6.72
C GLU A 184 3.66 -8.66 -6.26
N ILE A 185 4.09 -7.86 -5.29
CA ILE A 185 5.41 -7.93 -4.67
C ILE A 185 5.54 -9.20 -3.82
N LEU A 186 4.50 -9.61 -3.09
CA LEU A 186 4.53 -10.77 -2.20
C LEU A 186 4.71 -12.10 -2.98
N THR A 187 5.91 -12.67 -2.90
CA THR A 187 6.26 -13.93 -3.57
C THR A 187 5.93 -15.16 -2.71
N ARG A 188 5.99 -16.35 -3.33
CA ARG A 188 5.87 -17.63 -2.59
C ARG A 188 7.00 -17.84 -1.60
N GLN A 189 8.19 -17.34 -1.92
CA GLN A 189 9.34 -17.46 -1.03
C GLN A 189 9.13 -16.60 0.22
N ASP A 190 8.63 -15.37 0.05
CA ASP A 190 8.34 -14.49 1.19
C ASP A 190 7.30 -15.12 2.14
N VAL A 191 6.25 -15.74 1.59
CA VAL A 191 5.23 -16.45 2.41
C VAL A 191 5.85 -17.63 3.15
N ARG A 192 6.74 -18.41 2.50
CA ARG A 192 7.48 -19.48 3.18
C ARG A 192 8.32 -18.92 4.32
N ASP A 193 9.07 -17.86 4.09
CA ASP A 193 9.93 -17.25 5.10
C ASP A 193 9.12 -16.69 6.28
N LEU A 194 7.93 -16.11 6.03
CA LEU A 194 6.99 -15.70 7.07
C LEU A 194 6.51 -16.88 7.91
N LEU A 195 6.12 -17.98 7.26
CA LEU A 195 5.65 -19.21 7.94
C LEU A 195 6.77 -19.89 8.72
N ASP A 196 7.98 -19.97 8.18
CA ASP A 196 9.14 -20.55 8.85
C ASP A 196 9.53 -19.76 10.10
N ASN A 197 9.40 -18.43 10.05
CA ASN A 197 9.58 -17.57 11.22
C ASN A 197 8.47 -17.77 12.26
N LEU A 198 7.22 -17.86 11.84
CA LEU A 198 6.09 -18.12 12.73
C LEU A 198 6.21 -19.50 13.41
N LYS A 199 6.66 -20.52 12.66
CA LYS A 199 6.84 -21.90 13.13
C LYS A 199 7.81 -22.01 14.32
N LYS A 200 8.76 -21.08 14.45
CA LYS A 200 9.66 -21.02 15.62
C LYS A 200 8.91 -20.82 16.93
N ASN A 201 7.77 -20.14 16.91
CA ASN A 201 6.96 -19.80 18.08
C ASN A 201 5.67 -20.62 18.18
N THR A 202 5.00 -20.87 17.05
CA THR A 202 3.70 -21.58 16.99
C THR A 202 3.74 -22.73 15.97
N PRO A 203 4.55 -23.79 16.19
CA PRO A 203 4.74 -24.85 15.21
C PRO A 203 3.47 -25.65 14.92
N ALA A 204 2.66 -25.94 15.95
CA ALA A 204 1.42 -26.71 15.80
C ALA A 204 0.45 -26.08 14.78
N LEU A 205 0.27 -24.75 14.82
CA LEU A 205 -0.58 -24.03 13.87
C LEU A 205 -0.11 -24.19 12.42
N VAL A 206 1.20 -24.08 12.19
CA VAL A 206 1.78 -24.15 10.83
C VAL A 206 1.73 -25.58 10.30
N ASP A 207 2.10 -26.55 11.14
CA ASP A 207 2.15 -27.98 10.77
C ASP A 207 0.77 -28.58 10.52
N ASP A 208 -0.25 -28.16 11.28
CA ASP A 208 -1.63 -28.62 11.08
C ASP A 208 -2.27 -28.01 9.82
N LEU A 209 -1.88 -26.77 9.47
CA LEU A 209 -2.42 -26.07 8.31
C LEU A 209 -1.78 -26.52 7.00
N ILE A 210 -0.45 -26.61 6.93
CA ILE A 210 0.31 -26.79 5.68
C ILE A 210 1.14 -28.07 5.73
N PRO A 211 1.08 -28.94 4.71
CA PRO A 211 0.26 -28.86 3.49
C PRO A 211 -1.15 -29.48 3.64
N GLY A 212 -1.56 -29.83 4.87
CA GLY A 212 -2.72 -30.69 5.12
C GLY A 212 -4.07 -30.04 4.78
N LEU A 213 -4.37 -28.89 5.38
CA LEU A 213 -5.63 -28.18 5.18
C LEU A 213 -5.59 -27.23 3.98
N LEU A 214 -4.46 -26.55 3.79
CA LEU A 214 -4.18 -25.64 2.68
C LEU A 214 -2.76 -25.83 2.15
N SER A 215 -2.60 -25.58 0.85
CA SER A 215 -1.32 -25.43 0.20
C SER A 215 -0.69 -24.07 0.49
N LEU A 216 0.64 -23.97 0.33
CA LEU A 216 1.36 -22.70 0.40
C LEU A 216 0.79 -21.66 -0.60
N GLY A 217 0.29 -22.11 -1.74
CA GLY A 217 -0.32 -21.24 -2.75
C GLY A 217 -1.64 -20.64 -2.27
N GLU A 218 -2.51 -21.43 -1.64
CA GLU A 218 -3.78 -20.92 -1.10
C GLU A 218 -3.55 -19.93 0.05
N VAL A 219 -2.58 -20.20 0.93
CA VAL A 219 -2.18 -19.23 1.97
C VAL A 219 -1.64 -17.95 1.34
N GLN A 220 -0.80 -18.05 0.30
CA GLN A 220 -0.33 -16.86 -0.43
C GLN A 220 -1.51 -16.04 -0.99
N GLU A 221 -2.50 -16.68 -1.61
CA GLU A 221 -3.66 -15.96 -2.16
C GLU A 221 -4.50 -15.29 -1.07
N VAL A 222 -4.68 -15.91 0.10
CA VAL A 222 -5.32 -15.23 1.25
C VAL A 222 -4.54 -13.98 1.66
N LEU A 223 -3.23 -14.08 1.83
CA LEU A 223 -2.40 -12.93 2.22
C LEU A 223 -2.39 -11.82 1.16
N LYS A 224 -2.38 -12.18 -0.14
CA LYS A 224 -2.50 -11.22 -1.23
C LYS A 224 -3.85 -10.50 -1.23
N ASN A 225 -4.94 -11.20 -0.98
CA ASN A 225 -6.28 -10.61 -0.89
C ASN A 225 -6.38 -9.62 0.29
N LEU A 226 -5.71 -9.89 1.40
CA LEU A 226 -5.61 -8.94 2.50
C LEU A 226 -4.79 -7.71 2.08
N LEU A 227 -3.62 -7.91 1.48
CA LEU A 227 -2.74 -6.83 1.04
C LEU A 227 -3.33 -5.96 -0.08
N SER A 228 -4.18 -6.51 -0.96
CA SER A 228 -4.80 -5.76 -2.06
C SER A 228 -5.77 -4.70 -1.54
N GLU A 229 -6.27 -4.90 -0.33
CA GLU A 229 -7.10 -3.96 0.40
C GLU A 229 -6.34 -3.22 1.51
N ARG A 230 -5.00 -3.23 1.45
CA ARG A 230 -4.10 -2.62 2.43
C ARG A 230 -4.32 -3.11 3.87
N VAL A 231 -4.78 -4.35 4.03
CA VAL A 231 -4.92 -4.99 5.35
C VAL A 231 -3.59 -5.59 5.77
N SER A 232 -3.15 -5.23 6.97
CA SER A 232 -1.90 -5.76 7.55
C SER A 232 -1.96 -7.26 7.73
N ILE A 233 -0.92 -7.96 7.26
CA ILE A 233 -0.72 -9.40 7.50
C ILE A 233 0.25 -9.66 8.66
N ARG A 234 0.56 -8.64 9.46
CA ARG A 234 1.52 -8.73 10.57
C ARG A 234 1.05 -9.67 11.68
N ASP A 235 -0.26 -9.68 11.96
CA ASP A 235 -0.86 -10.63 12.90
C ASP A 235 -1.17 -11.97 12.18
N LEU A 236 -0.09 -12.62 11.74
CA LEU A 236 -0.16 -13.87 10.97
C LEU A 236 -0.79 -15.00 11.81
N THR A 237 -0.60 -15.00 13.12
CA THR A 237 -1.21 -15.98 14.03
C THR A 237 -2.74 -15.91 13.94
N THR A 238 -3.34 -14.74 14.16
CA THR A 238 -4.81 -14.57 14.09
C THR A 238 -5.36 -14.95 12.72
N ILE A 239 -4.65 -14.57 11.64
CA ILE A 239 -5.03 -14.92 10.27
C ILE A 239 -5.05 -16.44 10.08
N LEU A 240 -3.95 -17.13 10.41
CA LEU A 240 -3.85 -18.57 10.17
C LEU A 240 -4.74 -19.38 11.09
N GLU A 241 -4.98 -18.97 12.34
CA GLU A 241 -5.93 -19.65 13.24
C GLU A 241 -7.36 -19.61 12.67
N THR A 242 -7.79 -18.43 12.22
CA THR A 242 -9.11 -18.22 11.62
C THR A 242 -9.28 -19.04 10.36
N VAL A 243 -8.27 -18.99 9.47
CA VAL A 243 -8.28 -19.71 8.20
C VAL A 243 -8.26 -21.23 8.44
N SER A 244 -7.45 -21.73 9.37
CA SER A 244 -7.36 -23.16 9.68
C SER A 244 -8.68 -23.71 10.21
N GLY A 245 -9.40 -22.96 11.03
CA GLY A 245 -10.71 -23.38 11.56
C GLY A 245 -11.79 -23.54 10.49
N LEU A 246 -11.71 -22.76 9.41
CA LEU A 246 -12.70 -22.74 8.33
C LEU A 246 -12.30 -23.59 7.11
N ALA A 247 -11.00 -23.83 6.92
CA ALA A 247 -10.44 -24.57 5.79
C ALA A 247 -11.05 -25.96 5.54
N PRO A 248 -11.57 -26.73 6.53
CA PRO A 248 -12.24 -28.00 6.27
C PRO A 248 -13.56 -27.85 5.49
N SER A 249 -14.30 -26.77 5.73
CA SER A 249 -15.62 -26.51 5.12
C SER A 249 -15.58 -25.49 3.98
N LEU A 250 -14.56 -24.64 3.94
CA LEU A 250 -14.45 -23.50 3.04
C LEU A 250 -13.06 -23.49 2.40
N LYS A 251 -13.01 -23.62 1.07
CA LYS A 251 -11.75 -23.67 0.31
C LYS A 251 -11.46 -22.41 -0.50
N ASP A 252 -12.45 -21.55 -0.73
CA ASP A 252 -12.25 -20.33 -1.52
C ASP A 252 -11.35 -19.34 -0.75
N PRO A 253 -10.14 -19.00 -1.27
CA PRO A 253 -9.24 -18.03 -0.64
C PRO A 253 -9.88 -16.67 -0.41
N TYR A 254 -10.82 -16.23 -1.25
CA TYR A 254 -11.50 -14.95 -1.06
C TYR A 254 -12.40 -14.96 0.18
N LEU A 255 -13.17 -16.03 0.37
CA LEU A 255 -14.03 -16.16 1.55
C LEU A 255 -13.22 -16.40 2.83
N LEU A 256 -12.11 -17.14 2.74
CA LEU A 256 -11.14 -17.26 3.84
C LEU A 256 -10.53 -15.90 4.20
N SER A 257 -10.29 -15.04 3.21
CA SER A 257 -9.81 -13.67 3.44
C SER A 257 -10.85 -12.80 4.14
N GLU A 258 -12.13 -12.89 3.76
CA GLU A 258 -13.22 -12.20 4.47
C GLU A 258 -13.29 -12.59 5.94
N ALA A 259 -13.14 -13.88 6.25
CA ALA A 259 -13.10 -14.36 7.63
C ALA A 259 -11.87 -13.82 8.39
N ALA A 260 -10.69 -13.84 7.77
CA ALA A 260 -9.49 -13.28 8.36
C ALA A 260 -9.64 -11.77 8.63
N ARG A 261 -10.27 -11.00 7.73
CA ARG A 261 -10.56 -9.58 7.95
C ARG A 261 -11.43 -9.36 9.18
N GLN A 262 -12.48 -10.15 9.37
CA GLN A 262 -13.34 -10.05 10.57
C GLN A 262 -12.56 -10.34 11.86
N ALA A 263 -11.69 -11.35 11.85
CA ALA A 263 -10.80 -11.65 12.98
C ALA A 263 -9.83 -10.49 13.29
N LEU A 264 -9.44 -9.73 12.27
CA LEU A 264 -8.60 -8.52 12.38
C LEU A 264 -9.38 -7.23 12.68
N SER A 265 -10.64 -7.30 13.10
CA SER A 265 -11.51 -6.14 13.35
C SER A 265 -10.87 -5.03 14.19
N ARG A 266 -10.12 -5.38 15.23
CA ARG A 266 -9.38 -4.39 16.06
C ARG A 266 -8.34 -3.61 15.26
N SER A 267 -7.58 -4.30 14.40
CA SER A 267 -6.56 -3.65 13.57
C SER A 267 -7.21 -2.77 12.51
N LEU A 268 -8.21 -3.29 11.79
CA LEU A 268 -8.93 -2.54 10.75
C LEU A 268 -9.62 -1.30 11.33
N SER A 269 -10.26 -1.44 12.48
CA SER A 269 -10.93 -0.30 13.10
C SER A 269 -9.94 0.80 13.50
N ASN A 270 -8.79 0.43 14.07
CA ASN A 270 -7.75 1.40 14.43
C ASN A 270 -7.14 2.08 13.19
N GLN A 271 -7.00 1.34 12.09
CA GLN A 271 -6.46 1.87 10.82
C GLN A 271 -7.37 2.95 10.20
N HIS A 272 -8.69 2.84 10.37
CA HIS A 272 -9.66 3.76 9.79
C HIS A 272 -10.25 4.76 10.78
N ARG A 273 -9.71 4.81 12.00
CA ARG A 273 -10.10 5.76 13.04
C ARG A 273 -9.53 7.14 12.73
N ALA A 274 -10.39 8.16 12.70
CA ALA A 274 -9.96 9.54 12.59
C ALA A 274 -9.34 10.05 13.91
N MET A 275 -8.76 11.25 13.89
CA MET A 275 -8.07 11.83 15.05
C MET A 275 -8.98 12.08 16.27
N ASP A 276 -10.27 12.28 16.04
CA ASP A 276 -11.29 12.42 17.08
C ASP A 276 -11.67 11.08 17.73
N GLY A 277 -11.14 9.98 17.20
CA GLY A 277 -11.41 8.65 17.70
C GLY A 277 -12.68 8.00 17.14
N VAL A 278 -13.26 8.53 16.07
CA VAL A 278 -14.46 8.00 15.41
C VAL A 278 -14.10 7.45 14.03
N ILE A 279 -14.85 6.46 13.53
CA ILE A 279 -14.77 6.04 12.13
C ILE A 279 -15.90 6.73 11.37
N HIS A 280 -15.55 7.68 10.49
CA HIS A 280 -16.49 8.32 9.59
C HIS A 280 -16.68 7.47 8.34
N VAL A 281 -17.93 7.15 8.02
CA VAL A 281 -18.26 6.25 6.91
C VAL A 281 -19.43 6.78 6.09
N VAL A 282 -19.52 6.31 4.85
CA VAL A 282 -20.76 6.34 4.07
C VAL A 282 -21.35 4.93 4.07
N THR A 283 -22.64 4.78 4.36
CA THR A 283 -23.27 3.45 4.38
C THR A 283 -23.87 3.08 3.04
N LEU A 284 -24.02 1.78 2.75
CA LEU A 284 -24.91 1.34 1.68
C LEU A 284 -26.37 1.37 2.13
N SER A 285 -27.29 1.78 1.25
CA SER A 285 -28.72 1.65 1.55
C SER A 285 -29.18 0.19 1.54
N PRO A 286 -30.18 -0.18 2.35
CA PRO A 286 -30.71 -1.55 2.39
C PRO A 286 -31.17 -2.07 1.02
N ARG A 287 -31.66 -1.18 0.15
CA ARG A 287 -32.05 -1.50 -1.23
C ARG A 287 -30.83 -1.94 -2.05
N ILE A 288 -29.71 -1.23 -1.95
CA ILE A 288 -28.47 -1.57 -2.66
C ILE A 288 -27.88 -2.86 -2.11
N GLU A 289 -27.86 -3.03 -0.78
CA GLU A 289 -27.38 -4.29 -0.19
C GLU A 289 -28.19 -5.49 -0.70
N LYS A 290 -29.52 -5.36 -0.78
CA LYS A 290 -30.37 -6.42 -1.35
C LYS A 290 -30.05 -6.69 -2.82
N ILE A 291 -29.92 -5.65 -3.63
CA ILE A 291 -29.56 -5.79 -5.06
C ILE A 291 -28.22 -6.51 -5.22
N LEU A 292 -27.20 -6.12 -4.46
CA LEU A 292 -25.88 -6.74 -4.51
C LEU A 292 -25.94 -8.19 -4.06
N SER A 293 -26.68 -8.48 -3.00
CA SER A 293 -26.91 -9.84 -2.51
C SER A 293 -27.59 -10.72 -3.55
N ASP A 294 -28.65 -10.23 -4.19
CA ASP A 294 -29.42 -10.97 -5.21
C ASP A 294 -28.58 -11.17 -6.49
N ALA A 295 -27.59 -10.31 -6.73
CA ALA A 295 -26.68 -10.39 -7.87
C ALA A 295 -25.48 -11.33 -7.63
N LEU A 296 -25.28 -11.84 -6.41
CA LEU A 296 -24.21 -12.82 -6.13
C LEU A 296 -24.52 -14.15 -6.84
N GLY A 297 -23.54 -14.63 -7.61
CA GLY A 297 -23.60 -15.95 -8.23
C GLY A 297 -23.47 -17.10 -7.23
N ASP A 298 -23.63 -18.34 -7.72
CA ASP A 298 -23.42 -19.55 -6.91
C ASP A 298 -21.97 -19.59 -6.37
N PRO A 299 -21.77 -19.68 -5.04
CA PRO A 299 -20.45 -19.78 -4.43
C PRO A 299 -19.57 -20.91 -4.99
N GLY A 300 -20.17 -21.97 -5.53
CA GLY A 300 -19.43 -23.12 -6.10
C GLY A 300 -18.71 -22.82 -7.41
N GLN A 301 -19.04 -21.73 -8.11
CA GLN A 301 -18.39 -21.32 -9.37
C GLN A 301 -17.36 -20.20 -9.18
N GLY A 302 -17.05 -19.87 -7.92
CA GLY A 302 -16.22 -18.74 -7.54
C GLY A 302 -17.01 -17.43 -7.50
N PHE A 303 -16.36 -16.37 -7.01
CA PHE A 303 -17.01 -15.08 -6.84
C PHE A 303 -17.45 -14.48 -8.19
N MET A 304 -18.76 -14.36 -8.41
CA MET A 304 -19.38 -13.71 -9.57
C MET A 304 -20.43 -12.68 -9.13
N LEU A 305 -20.45 -11.53 -9.80
CA LEU A 305 -21.41 -10.46 -9.58
C LEU A 305 -22.21 -10.19 -10.87
N ASN A 306 -23.45 -10.63 -10.90
CA ASN A 306 -24.35 -10.54 -12.04
C ASN A 306 -25.21 -9.28 -11.96
N LEU A 307 -24.58 -8.12 -12.15
CA LEU A 307 -25.24 -6.82 -12.07
C LEU A 307 -25.47 -6.22 -13.46
N GLU A 308 -26.63 -5.62 -13.69
CA GLU A 308 -26.89 -4.90 -14.94
C GLU A 308 -25.89 -3.73 -15.09
N PRO A 309 -25.24 -3.54 -16.27
CA PRO A 309 -24.23 -2.50 -16.45
C PRO A 309 -24.71 -1.08 -16.11
N ARG A 310 -25.97 -0.75 -16.39
CA ARG A 310 -26.55 0.56 -16.05
C ARG A 310 -26.63 0.77 -14.54
N LEU A 311 -27.03 -0.26 -13.81
CA LEU A 311 -27.13 -0.23 -12.35
C LEU A 311 -25.74 -0.14 -11.72
N ALA A 312 -24.77 -0.91 -12.25
CA ALA A 312 -23.37 -0.82 -11.86
C ALA A 312 -22.82 0.61 -12.01
N GLN A 313 -23.09 1.25 -13.15
CA GLN A 313 -22.65 2.62 -13.41
C GLN A 313 -23.28 3.62 -12.42
N GLN A 314 -24.60 3.55 -12.20
CA GLN A 314 -25.28 4.42 -11.23
C GLN A 314 -24.73 4.26 -9.81
N LEU A 315 -24.44 3.03 -9.38
CA LEU A 315 -23.81 2.77 -8.08
C LEU A 315 -22.43 3.41 -7.98
N LEU A 316 -21.61 3.28 -9.02
CA LEU A 316 -20.26 3.84 -9.06
C LEU A 316 -20.29 5.38 -9.00
N GLU A 317 -21.18 6.01 -9.77
CA GLU A 317 -21.36 7.47 -9.78
C GLU A 317 -21.85 7.99 -8.42
N SER A 318 -22.87 7.33 -7.84
CA SER A 318 -23.38 7.66 -6.50
C SER A 318 -22.29 7.51 -5.44
N THR A 319 -21.51 6.43 -5.51
CA THR A 319 -20.39 6.19 -4.58
C THR A 319 -19.31 7.27 -4.73
N ALA A 320 -18.89 7.58 -5.96
CA ALA A 320 -17.87 8.59 -6.23
C ALA A 320 -18.25 9.97 -5.68
N SER A 321 -19.50 10.40 -5.90
CA SER A 321 -20.03 11.66 -5.37
C SER A 321 -19.98 11.71 -3.83
N ARG A 322 -20.34 10.60 -3.16
CA ARG A 322 -20.24 10.52 -1.69
C ARG A 322 -18.80 10.54 -1.19
N MET A 323 -17.87 9.92 -1.93
CA MET A 323 -16.45 9.93 -1.58
C MET A 323 -15.82 11.31 -1.75
N GLU A 324 -16.22 12.06 -2.78
CA GLU A 324 -15.79 13.45 -2.96
C GLU A 324 -16.30 14.35 -1.80
N ALA A 325 -17.55 14.15 -1.38
CA ALA A 325 -18.10 14.84 -0.22
C ALA A 325 -17.33 14.52 1.08
N MET A 326 -16.95 13.25 1.31
CA MET A 326 -16.08 12.84 2.43
C MET A 326 -14.72 13.53 2.37
N ALA A 327 -14.06 13.49 1.21
CA ALA A 327 -12.75 14.07 1.01
C ALA A 327 -12.77 15.59 1.22
N SER A 328 -13.82 16.29 0.79
CA SER A 328 -13.99 17.74 1.00
C SER A 328 -14.06 18.14 2.48
N ARG A 329 -14.43 17.21 3.37
CA ARG A 329 -14.47 17.37 4.83
C ARG A 329 -13.19 16.89 5.52
N GLY A 330 -12.22 16.39 4.75
CA GLY A 330 -10.97 15.82 5.29
C GLY A 330 -11.13 14.41 5.87
N TYR A 331 -12.24 13.71 5.58
CA TYR A 331 -12.43 12.33 6.02
C TYR A 331 -11.96 11.32 4.96
N PRO A 332 -11.41 10.17 5.39
CA PRO A 332 -11.01 9.12 4.47
C PRO A 332 -12.22 8.52 3.74
N PRO A 333 -12.07 8.08 2.48
CA PRO A 333 -13.15 7.48 1.70
C PRO A 333 -13.41 6.03 2.18
N VAL A 334 -14.28 5.90 3.18
CA VAL A 334 -14.67 4.60 3.76
C VAL A 334 -16.16 4.36 3.54
N VAL A 335 -16.49 3.22 2.94
CA VAL A 335 -17.86 2.71 2.85
C VAL A 335 -18.07 1.58 3.84
N LEU A 336 -19.21 1.58 4.52
CA LEU A 336 -19.63 0.55 5.46
C LEU A 336 -20.87 -0.19 4.96
N CYS A 337 -20.84 -1.52 5.00
CA CYS A 337 -21.92 -2.38 4.50
C CYS A 337 -22.02 -3.71 5.27
N SER A 338 -23.02 -4.53 4.95
CA SER A 338 -23.09 -5.90 5.46
C SER A 338 -21.98 -6.80 4.93
N ALA A 339 -21.54 -7.75 5.78
CA ALA A 339 -20.46 -8.68 5.45
C ALA A 339 -20.75 -9.52 4.18
N MET A 340 -22.03 -9.76 3.90
CA MET A 340 -22.46 -10.54 2.73
C MET A 340 -22.12 -9.86 1.39
N VAL A 341 -22.14 -8.52 1.33
CA VAL A 341 -21.97 -7.77 0.08
C VAL A 341 -20.65 -7.02 0.00
N ARG A 342 -19.84 -7.03 1.06
CA ARG A 342 -18.60 -6.26 1.17
C ARG A 342 -17.62 -6.56 0.03
N LEU A 343 -17.27 -7.83 -0.16
CA LEU A 343 -16.37 -8.27 -1.24
C LEU A 343 -16.94 -7.90 -2.63
N ALA A 344 -18.25 -8.04 -2.81
CA ALA A 344 -18.92 -7.70 -4.06
C ALA A 344 -18.81 -6.21 -4.39
N PHE A 345 -19.11 -5.38 -3.41
CA PHE A 345 -19.03 -3.95 -3.55
C PHE A 345 -17.58 -3.48 -3.75
N LYS A 346 -16.62 -4.05 -2.99
CA LYS A 346 -15.19 -3.77 -3.19
C LYS A 346 -14.77 -4.07 -4.62
N ARG A 347 -15.03 -5.28 -5.15
CA ARG A 347 -14.68 -5.64 -6.53
C ARG A 347 -15.35 -4.77 -7.59
N LEU A 348 -16.62 -4.39 -7.37
CA LEU A 348 -17.34 -3.49 -8.26
C LEU A 348 -16.62 -2.13 -8.36
N THR A 349 -16.21 -1.60 -7.21
CA THR A 349 -15.62 -0.25 -7.11
C THR A 349 -14.12 -0.19 -7.42
N ASP A 350 -13.39 -1.31 -7.30
CA ASP A 350 -11.92 -1.32 -7.27
C ASP A 350 -11.26 -0.68 -8.51
N ARG A 351 -11.84 -0.92 -9.70
CA ARG A 351 -11.29 -0.40 -10.96
C ARG A 351 -11.46 1.11 -11.12
N VAL A 352 -12.50 1.68 -10.51
CA VAL A 352 -12.89 3.09 -10.68
C VAL A 352 -12.44 3.93 -9.48
N LEU A 353 -12.48 3.34 -8.29
CA LEU A 353 -12.18 3.98 -7.01
C LEU A 353 -11.14 3.13 -6.26
N PRO A 354 -9.87 3.04 -6.73
CA PRO A 354 -8.85 2.18 -6.13
C PRO A 354 -8.50 2.57 -4.69
N ASN A 355 -8.69 3.84 -4.33
CA ASN A 355 -8.46 4.36 -2.98
C ASN A 355 -9.66 4.17 -2.04
N LEU A 356 -10.79 3.62 -2.52
CA LEU A 356 -11.96 3.34 -1.70
C LEU A 356 -11.70 2.17 -0.76
N THR A 357 -11.89 2.42 0.53
CA THR A 357 -11.95 1.38 1.54
C THR A 357 -13.39 0.92 1.70
N VAL A 358 -13.62 -0.41 1.66
CA VAL A 358 -14.92 -1.00 1.94
C VAL A 358 -14.82 -1.91 3.16
N LEU A 359 -15.47 -1.51 4.25
CA LEU A 359 -15.54 -2.26 5.49
C LEU A 359 -16.90 -2.94 5.65
N SER A 360 -16.91 -4.07 6.36
CA SER A 360 -18.15 -4.66 6.85
C SER A 360 -18.44 -4.25 8.29
N TYR A 361 -19.71 -4.27 8.70
CA TYR A 361 -20.07 -4.07 10.12
C TYR A 361 -19.34 -5.05 11.05
N SER A 362 -19.05 -6.28 10.58
CA SER A 362 -18.31 -7.31 11.32
C SER A 362 -16.81 -7.03 11.45
N GLU A 363 -16.28 -6.06 10.73
CA GLU A 363 -14.88 -5.62 10.81
C GLU A 363 -14.68 -4.45 11.78
N ILE A 364 -15.77 -3.92 12.36
CA ILE A 364 -15.72 -2.85 13.35
C ILE A 364 -15.69 -3.46 14.76
N SER A 365 -14.64 -3.14 15.52
CA SER A 365 -14.49 -3.65 16.88
C SER A 365 -15.51 -3.04 17.83
N SER A 366 -15.97 -3.84 18.79
CA SER A 366 -16.90 -3.38 19.82
C SER A 366 -16.33 -2.17 20.60
N GLY A 367 -17.15 -1.14 20.78
CA GLY A 367 -16.78 0.06 21.54
C GLY A 367 -16.08 1.14 20.73
N ILE A 368 -16.04 1.02 19.40
CA ILE A 368 -15.61 2.08 18.50
C ILE A 368 -16.85 2.77 17.92
N ASP A 369 -16.89 4.09 18.05
CA ASP A 369 -17.97 4.90 17.52
C ASP A 369 -17.86 5.01 16.00
N VAL A 370 -19.00 4.89 15.33
CA VAL A 370 -19.13 5.00 13.87
C VAL A 370 -20.13 6.10 13.57
N HIS A 371 -19.71 7.09 12.77
CA HIS A 371 -20.58 8.17 12.31
C HIS A 371 -20.84 8.03 10.81
N ALA A 372 -22.13 7.92 10.46
CA ALA A 372 -22.55 7.90 9.07
C ALA A 372 -22.65 9.34 8.53
N GLU A 373 -21.75 9.69 7.62
CA GLU A 373 -21.71 11.00 6.96
C GLU A 373 -22.68 11.09 5.77
N GLY A 374 -23.20 9.94 5.33
CA GLY A 374 -24.16 9.84 4.26
C GLY A 374 -24.45 8.40 3.86
N MET A 375 -25.25 8.23 2.81
CA MET A 375 -25.63 6.92 2.29
C MET A 375 -25.49 6.89 0.76
N VAL A 376 -24.97 5.78 0.24
CA VAL A 376 -25.04 5.48 -1.20
C VAL A 376 -26.46 5.03 -1.49
N GLU A 377 -27.09 5.70 -2.43
CA GLU A 377 -28.46 5.46 -2.86
C GLU A 377 -28.55 5.54 -4.38
N LEU A 378 -29.51 4.82 -4.94
CA LEU A 378 -29.88 4.97 -6.34
C LEU A 378 -30.93 6.09 -6.40
N GLU A 379 -30.70 7.10 -7.22
CA GLU A 379 -31.74 8.11 -7.47
C GLU A 379 -32.98 7.38 -7.99
N ASN A 380 -34.12 7.58 -7.31
CA ASN A 380 -35.38 7.17 -7.90
C ASN A 380 -35.56 8.01 -9.15
N SER A 381 -35.48 7.39 -10.33
CA SER A 381 -36.07 7.97 -11.52
C SER A 381 -37.53 8.28 -11.16
N ALA A 382 -37.82 9.58 -11.04
CA ALA A 382 -39.18 10.07 -10.86
C ALA A 382 -40.02 9.42 -11.96
N SER A 383 -41.05 8.68 -11.53
CA SER A 383 -41.97 7.94 -12.40
C SER A 383 -42.78 8.87 -13.28
#